data_AF-A0A967LA01-F1
#
_entry.id   AF-A0A967LA01-F1
#
_cell.length_a   1.000
_cell.length_b   1.000
_cell.length_c   1.000
_cell.angle_alpha   90.00
_cell.angle_beta   90.00
_cell.angle_gamma   90.00
#
_symmetry.space_group_name_H-M   'P 1'
#
loop_
_entity.id
_entity.type
_entity.pdbx_description
1 polymer ?
#
loop_
_entity_poly.entity_id
_entity_poly.type
_entity_poly.pdbx_seq_one_letter_code
_entity_poly.pdbx_strand_id
1 'polypeptide(L)'
;MTGRYRGSEPLEFRVAGDDGERKRKFTFAFKPGRKRHPFVPRLWAMRKIAVLTEALRDLGADSALGGLTGDNIDRNDPRVKELVDEIVRLSTEYGILTEY
;
A
#
# COMPACT_ATOMS: atom_id res chain seq x y z
N MET A 1 1.38 8.57 -4.71
CA MET A 1 2.19 7.57 -3.98
C MET A 1 2.60 8.12 -2.62
N THR A 2 2.54 7.30 -1.56
CA THR A 2 3.12 7.57 -0.24
C THR A 2 3.90 6.33 0.17
N GLY A 3 5.06 6.52 0.81
CA GLY A 3 5.92 5.42 1.24
C GLY A 3 6.66 5.77 2.52
N ARG A 4 7.24 4.77 3.18
CA ARG A 4 8.08 4.95 4.36
C ARG A 4 9.54 4.84 3.96
N TYR A 5 10.27 5.94 4.03
CA TYR A 5 11.73 5.93 3.86
C TYR A 5 12.41 5.41 5.12
N ARG A 6 13.33 4.45 4.95
CA ARG A 6 14.17 3.89 6.02
C ARG A 6 15.62 4.27 5.72
N GLY A 7 16.04 5.45 6.14
CA GLY A 7 17.40 5.96 5.95
C GLY A 7 17.55 7.40 6.45
N SER A 8 18.79 7.90 6.45
CA SER A 8 19.16 9.26 6.84
C SER A 8 19.59 10.14 5.66
N GLU A 9 19.91 9.52 4.53
CA GLU A 9 20.53 10.22 3.42
C GLU A 9 19.51 10.97 2.57
N PRO A 10 19.91 12.10 1.94
CA PRO A 10 19.13 12.71 0.88
C PRO A 10 18.83 11.71 -0.25
N LEU A 11 17.64 11.82 -0.82
CA LEU A 11 17.20 11.04 -1.97
C LEU A 11 16.81 11.96 -3.11
N GLU A 12 16.99 11.47 -4.33
CA GLU A 12 16.41 12.09 -5.52
C GLU A 12 15.25 11.22 -6.02
N PHE A 13 14.05 11.79 -6.10
CA PHE A 13 12.91 11.18 -6.75
C PHE A 13 12.86 11.61 -8.21
N ARG A 14 12.73 10.65 -9.12
CA ARG A 14 12.52 10.90 -10.54
C ARG A 14 11.16 10.34 -10.95
N VAL A 15 10.32 11.21 -11.50
CA VAL A 15 9.02 10.85 -12.06
C VAL A 15 9.10 11.08 -13.56
N ALA A 16 8.85 10.03 -14.33
CA ALA A 16 8.78 10.12 -15.78
C ALA A 16 7.42 9.63 -16.25
N GLY A 17 6.89 10.26 -17.30
CA GLY A 17 5.62 9.87 -17.90
C GLY A 17 5.49 10.43 -19.31
N ASP A 18 4.51 9.92 -20.04
CA ASP A 18 4.12 10.38 -21.36
C ASP A 18 2.66 10.85 -21.26
N ASP A 19 2.33 12.00 -21.81
CA ASP A 19 0.97 12.53 -21.85
C ASP A 19 0.27 12.31 -23.19
N GLY A 20 0.89 11.54 -24.09
CA GLY A 20 0.40 11.28 -25.45
C GLY A 20 1.01 12.22 -26.49
N GLU A 21 1.57 13.35 -26.08
CA GLU A 21 2.30 14.26 -26.97
C GLU A 21 3.81 14.24 -26.70
N ARG A 22 4.19 14.26 -25.41
CA ARG A 22 5.58 14.45 -24.98
C ARG A 22 5.91 13.63 -23.74
N LYS A 23 7.06 12.97 -23.79
CA LYS A 23 7.70 12.42 -22.60
C LYS A 23 8.18 13.56 -21.69
N ARG A 24 7.72 13.55 -20.45
CA ARG A 24 8.16 14.48 -19.40
C ARG A 24 8.91 13.74 -18.30
N LYS A 25 9.90 14.42 -17.72
CA LYS A 25 10.65 13.97 -16.56
C LYS A 25 10.69 15.09 -15.53
N PHE A 26 10.38 14.77 -14.30
CA PHE A 26 10.44 15.65 -13.15
C PHE A 26 11.36 15.04 -12.10
N THR A 27 12.19 15.88 -11.50
CA THR A 27 13.17 15.48 -10.50
C THR A 27 12.95 16.30 -9.24
N PHE A 28 12.92 15.64 -8.09
CA PHE A 28 12.68 16.27 -6.79
C PHE A 28 13.71 15.78 -5.79
N ALA A 29 14.38 16.71 -5.11
CA ALA A 29 15.27 16.39 -4.01
C ALA A 29 14.47 16.24 -2.71
N PHE A 30 14.66 15.14 -2.01
CA PHE A 30 14.11 14.88 -0.68
C PHE A 30 15.26 14.82 0.33
N LYS A 31 15.17 15.64 1.37
CA LYS A 31 16.09 15.59 2.51
C LYS A 31 15.29 15.17 3.74
N PRO A 32 15.64 14.05 4.40
CA PRO A 32 14.99 13.65 5.65
C PRO A 32 15.10 14.77 6.69
N GLY A 33 13.96 15.38 7.03
CA GLY A 33 13.89 16.49 7.99
C GLY A 33 13.57 16.01 9.41
N ARG A 34 13.90 16.85 10.41
CA ARG A 34 13.49 16.62 11.81
C ARG A 34 12.01 16.95 12.07
N LYS A 35 11.38 17.76 11.21
CA LYS A 35 9.95 18.11 11.33
C LYS A 35 9.09 16.87 11.07
N ARG A 36 8.48 16.34 12.12
CA ARG A 36 7.46 15.29 12.03
C ARG A 36 6.10 15.91 11.80
N HIS A 37 5.50 15.57 10.67
CA HIS A 37 4.10 15.85 10.39
C HIS A 37 3.29 14.60 10.79
N PRO A 38 2.57 14.61 11.93
CA PRO A 38 1.92 13.40 12.47
C PRO A 38 0.84 12.82 11.54
N PHE A 39 0.28 13.64 10.65
CA PHE A 39 -0.69 13.19 9.65
C PHE A 39 -0.06 12.37 8.50
N VAL A 40 1.23 12.56 8.19
CA VAL A 40 1.87 11.89 7.05
C VAL A 40 1.99 10.37 7.26
N PRO A 41 2.46 9.87 8.43
CA PRO A 41 2.45 8.45 8.72
C PRO A 41 1.04 7.83 8.64
N ARG A 42 0.03 8.52 9.17
CA ARG A 42 -1.36 8.05 9.10
C ARG A 42 -1.87 7.99 7.65
N LEU A 43 -1.60 9.01 6.84
CA LEU A 43 -1.96 9.03 5.42
C LEU A 43 -1.29 7.89 4.64
N TRP A 44 -0.02 7.59 4.95
CA TRP A 44 0.68 6.44 4.38
C TRP A 44 0.00 5.13 4.77
N ALA A 45 -0.30 4.94 6.06
CA ALA A 45 -0.93 3.72 6.56
C ALA A 45 -2.31 3.49 5.94
N MET A 46 -3.17 4.52 5.87
CA MET A 46 -4.48 4.45 5.22
C MET A 46 -4.38 3.99 3.76
N ARG A 47 -3.41 4.54 3.00
CA ARG A 47 -3.19 4.15 1.60
C ARG A 47 -2.64 2.73 1.48
N LYS A 48 -1.76 2.31 2.38
CA LYS A 48 -1.20 0.94 2.39
C LYS A 48 -2.30 -0.09 2.70
N ILE A 49 -3.17 0.19 3.68
CA ILE A 49 -4.33 -0.64 4.00
C ILE A 49 -5.24 -0.81 2.78
N ALA A 50 -5.55 0.28 2.06
CA ALA A 50 -6.36 0.19 0.85
C ALA A 50 -5.74 -0.71 -0.24
N VAL A 51 -4.42 -0.61 -0.45
CA VAL A 51 -3.70 -1.48 -1.39
C VAL A 51 -3.73 -2.96 -0.97
N LEU A 52 -3.59 -3.24 0.33
CA LEU A 52 -3.64 -4.61 0.86
C LEU A 52 -5.06 -5.20 0.76
N THR A 53 -6.07 -4.38 1.01
CA THR A 53 -7.49 -4.76 0.90
C THR A 53 -7.85 -5.08 -0.56
N GLU A 54 -7.35 -4.28 -1.51
CA GLU A 54 -7.53 -4.55 -2.93
C GLU A 54 -6.87 -5.87 -3.34
N ALA A 55 -5.63 -6.11 -2.93
CA ALA A 55 -4.94 -7.37 -3.20
C ALA A 55 -5.69 -8.59 -2.64
N LEU A 56 -6.36 -8.44 -1.49
CA LEU A 56 -7.18 -9.50 -0.91
C LEU A 56 -8.46 -9.76 -1.73
N ARG A 57 -9.06 -8.71 -2.30
CA ARG A 57 -10.21 -8.84 -3.22
C ARG A 57 -9.82 -9.53 -4.52
N ASP A 58 -8.67 -9.17 -5.08
CA ASP A 58 -8.13 -9.80 -6.29
C ASP A 58 -7.90 -11.30 -6.07
N LEU A 59 -7.28 -11.69 -4.94
CA LEU A 59 -7.09 -13.10 -4.57
C LEU A 59 -8.42 -13.86 -4.43
N GLY A 60 -9.45 -13.21 -3.88
CA GLY A 60 -10.80 -13.77 -3.82
C GLY A 60 -11.47 -13.92 -5.18
N ALA A 61 -11.30 -12.95 -6.07
CA ALA A 61 -11.82 -12.98 -7.44
C ALA A 61 -11.15 -14.08 -8.28
N ASP A 62 -9.82 -14.21 -8.20
CA ASP A 62 -9.06 -15.29 -8.86
C ASP A 62 -9.52 -16.67 -8.38
N SER A 63 -9.79 -16.81 -7.08
CA SER A 63 -10.31 -18.05 -6.49
C SER A 63 -11.72 -18.37 -7.00
N ALA A 64 -12.58 -17.37 -7.15
CA ALA A 64 -13.94 -17.53 -7.67
C ALA A 64 -13.99 -17.86 -9.19
N LEU A 65 -12.99 -17.44 -9.96
CA LEU A 65 -12.85 -17.79 -11.39
C LEU A 65 -12.33 -19.23 -11.62
N GLY A 66 -11.69 -19.83 -10.61
CA GLY A 66 -11.11 -21.18 -10.65
C GLY A 66 -12.06 -22.34 -10.35
N GLY A 67 -13.29 -22.05 -9.86
CA GLY A 67 -14.28 -23.08 -9.54
C GLY A 67 -15.70 -22.50 -9.53
N LEU A 68 -16.64 -23.18 -10.19
CA LEU A 68 -18.04 -22.76 -10.39
C LEU A 68 -18.91 -22.72 -9.12
N THR A 69 -18.32 -22.52 -7.95
CA THR A 69 -18.99 -22.26 -6.67
C THR A 69 -18.14 -21.25 -5.93
N GLY A 70 -18.73 -20.10 -5.57
CA GLY A 70 -18.03 -19.01 -4.86
C GLY A 70 -17.52 -19.44 -3.49
N ASP A 71 -16.38 -20.11 -3.47
CA ASP A 71 -15.72 -20.54 -2.26
C ASP A 71 -14.98 -19.35 -1.65
N ASN A 72 -15.25 -19.14 -0.36
CA ASN A 72 -14.64 -18.11 0.46
C ASN A 72 -13.11 -18.24 0.38
N ILE A 73 -12.42 -17.10 0.29
CA ILE A 73 -10.96 -16.99 0.39
C ILE A 73 -10.44 -17.99 1.44
N ASP A 74 -9.55 -18.91 1.05
CA ASP A 74 -8.93 -19.83 2.00
C ASP A 74 -8.14 -19.02 3.02
N ARG A 75 -8.68 -18.91 4.23
CA ARG A 75 -8.07 -18.14 5.33
C ARG A 75 -6.78 -18.80 5.84
N ASN A 76 -6.54 -20.06 5.47
CA ASN A 76 -5.29 -20.75 5.77
C ASN A 76 -4.24 -20.55 4.66
N ASP A 77 -4.57 -19.89 3.54
CA ASP A 77 -3.56 -19.50 2.55
C ASP A 77 -2.56 -18.53 3.21
N PRO A 78 -1.25 -18.87 3.22
CA PRO A 78 -0.23 -18.00 3.80
C PRO A 78 -0.23 -16.58 3.25
N ARG A 79 -0.59 -16.39 1.98
CA ARG A 79 -0.65 -15.08 1.32
C ARG A 79 -1.77 -14.22 1.89
N VAL A 80 -2.95 -14.82 2.08
CA VAL A 80 -4.11 -14.16 2.68
C VAL A 80 -3.78 -13.75 4.11
N LYS A 81 -3.17 -14.67 4.88
CA LYS A 81 -2.78 -14.41 6.26
C LYS A 81 -1.80 -13.24 6.36
N GLU A 82 -0.77 -13.19 5.50
CA GLU A 82 0.21 -12.10 5.51
C GLU A 82 -0.44 -10.73 5.27
N LEU A 83 -1.37 -10.64 4.31
CA LEU A 83 -2.08 -9.40 3.99
C LEU A 83 -2.97 -8.95 5.16
N VAL A 84 -3.74 -9.88 5.76
CA VAL A 84 -4.61 -9.60 6.90
C VAL A 84 -3.79 -9.18 8.12
N ASP A 85 -2.72 -9.91 8.45
CA ASP A 85 -1.82 -9.59 9.56
C ASP A 85 -1.25 -8.16 9.42
N GLU A 86 -0.81 -7.78 8.21
CA GLU A 86 -0.27 -6.45 7.94
C GLU A 86 -1.36 -5.36 8.02
N ILE A 87 -2.59 -5.63 7.57
CA ILE A 87 -3.73 -4.71 7.75
C ILE A 87 -3.99 -4.47 9.25
N VAL A 88 -4.14 -5.54 10.04
CA VAL A 88 -4.40 -5.45 11.49
C VAL A 88 -3.26 -4.71 12.20
N ARG A 89 -2.01 -5.01 11.82
CA ARG A 89 -0.83 -4.35 12.39
C ARG A 89 -0.86 -2.84 12.13
N LEU A 90 -1.16 -2.41 10.89
CA LEU A 90 -1.24 -0.99 10.53
C LEU A 90 -2.45 -0.30 11.16
N SER A 91 -3.61 -0.95 11.19
CA SER A 91 -4.82 -0.46 11.84
C SER A 91 -4.58 -0.18 13.32
N THR A 92 -3.91 -1.10 14.01
CA THR A 92 -3.56 -0.96 15.43
C THR A 92 -2.50 0.12 15.66
N GLU A 93 -1.40 0.12 14.87
CA GLU A 93 -0.31 1.08 15.02
C GLU A 93 -0.77 2.53 14.79
N TYR A 94 -1.68 2.74 13.84
CA TYR A 94 -2.08 4.08 13.41
C TYR A 94 -3.50 4.48 13.83
N GLY A 95 -4.26 3.62 14.51
CA GLY A 95 -5.63 3.88 14.97
C GLY A 95 -6.62 4.06 13.82
N ILE A 96 -6.61 3.15 12.85
CA ILE A 96 -7.46 3.17 11.66
C ILE A 96 -8.45 2.01 11.79
N LEU A 97 -9.75 2.30 11.70
CA LEU A 97 -10.78 1.27 11.74
C LEU A 97 -10.89 0.58 10.37
N THR A 98 -10.81 -0.75 10.38
CA THR A 98 -10.92 -1.63 9.22
C THR A 98 -11.97 -2.70 9.45
N GLU A 99 -12.34 -3.43 8.39
CA GLU A 99 -13.20 -4.62 8.46
C GLU A 99 -12.47 -5.86 9.02
N TYR A 100 -11.15 -5.75 9.20
CA TYR A 100 -10.23 -6.75 9.77
C TYR A 100 -9.73 -6.29 11.13
#